data_AF-A0A8U0MA57-F1
#
_entry.id   AF-A0A8U0MA57-F1
#
_cell.length_a   1.000
_cell.length_b   1.000
_cell.length_c   1.000
_cell.angle_alpha   90.00
_cell.angle_beta   90.00
_cell.angle_gamma   90.00
#
_symmetry.space_group_name_H-M   'P 1'
#
loop_
_entity.id
_entity.type
_entity.pdbx_description
1 polymer ?
#
loop_
_entity_poly.entity_id
_entity_poly.type
_entity_poly.pdbx_seq_one_letter_code
_entity_poly.pdbx_strand_id
1 'polypeptide(L)'
;MPSAPDRQFIQQHLTDDVRHLLLRTHPPELPIRELTAQITARQKAKDKLPTWYANEHLVFPPALSVEQASSEAAARYKASLVSGHQLLDLTGGMGVDSWAFAERIERVRYVEHRPELAELAAYNLPRLGATNITVQTGDGLTTAQALTDPVDWLYLDPHRRNEQGGKVVRLADCEPDISQPDILDSLLAKASQVLLKASPLIDIDDTIRQLPGINAVHVVAVQGEVKEVLFVISSQLATAIAVAAVNLHPDRNIAFTYDKGDERMAPVQLGDPQTYLYEPNAAVLKAGAFRLVATRFGLRKLAPNSHLYTSSELVPDFPGRVFMLQTISKPDRKSLQQVLPMLKSNLTVRNFPQSVADLRKKLGLKEGGDTYIFATTLQNGDKRLLITHKSPN
;
A
#
# COMPACT_ATOMS: atom_id res chain seq x y z
N MET A 1 20.36 -4.56 24.80
CA MET A 1 20.81 -3.66 23.70
C MET A 1 22.22 -4.05 23.27
N PRO A 2 22.57 -4.00 21.97
CA PRO A 2 23.89 -4.39 21.48
C PRO A 2 25.02 -3.52 22.06
N SER A 3 26.14 -4.15 22.40
CA SER A 3 27.36 -3.47 22.84
C SER A 3 28.03 -2.69 21.69
N ALA A 4 29.08 -1.91 21.98
CA ALA A 4 29.86 -1.26 20.91
C ALA A 4 30.52 -2.27 19.95
N PRO A 5 31.17 -3.35 20.43
CA PRO A 5 31.65 -4.43 19.56
C PRO A 5 30.56 -5.07 18.69
N ASP A 6 29.37 -5.32 19.26
CA ASP A 6 28.25 -5.90 18.52
C ASP A 6 27.81 -5.00 17.35
N ARG A 7 27.72 -3.69 17.61
CA ARG A 7 27.37 -2.71 16.57
C ARG A 7 28.43 -2.66 15.47
N GLN A 8 29.71 -2.68 15.83
CA GLN A 8 30.80 -2.73 14.86
C GLN A 8 30.71 -3.99 13.98
N PHE A 9 30.46 -5.15 14.58
CA PHE A 9 30.26 -6.40 13.83
C PHE A 9 29.09 -6.29 12.85
N ILE A 10 27.94 -5.77 13.31
CA ILE A 10 26.75 -5.58 12.46
C ILE A 10 27.10 -4.69 11.26
N GLN A 11 27.78 -3.55 11.48
CA GLN A 11 28.14 -2.61 10.42
C GLN A 11 29.08 -3.24 9.38
N GLN A 12 30.08 -3.98 9.83
CA GLN A 12 31.05 -4.64 8.94
C GLN A 12 30.41 -5.71 8.04
N HIS A 13 29.30 -6.31 8.49
CA HIS A 13 28.66 -7.45 7.83
C HIS A 13 27.27 -7.13 7.25
N LEU A 14 26.90 -5.85 7.09
CA LEU A 14 25.57 -5.45 6.61
C LEU A 14 25.21 -6.02 5.23
N THR A 15 26.19 -6.25 4.36
CA THR A 15 25.98 -6.75 2.99
C THR A 15 26.29 -8.24 2.83
N ASP A 16 26.76 -8.89 3.89
CA ASP A 16 27.18 -10.28 3.84
C ASP A 16 25.99 -11.24 3.83
N ASP A 17 26.19 -12.43 3.27
CA ASP A 17 25.23 -13.52 3.39
C ASP A 17 25.20 -14.04 4.83
N VAL A 18 24.07 -13.79 5.49
CA VAL A 18 23.83 -14.17 6.88
C VAL A 18 23.96 -15.69 7.11
N ARG A 19 23.60 -16.53 6.14
CA ARG A 19 23.76 -17.98 6.25
C ARG A 19 25.23 -18.37 6.32
N HIS A 20 26.05 -17.70 5.50
CA HIS A 20 27.49 -17.93 5.52
C HIS A 20 28.11 -17.44 6.82
N LEU A 21 27.67 -16.30 7.36
CA LEU A 21 28.12 -15.80 8.65
C LEU A 21 27.83 -16.78 9.79
N LEU A 22 26.63 -17.37 9.82
CA LEU A 22 26.25 -18.36 10.86
C LEU A 22 27.11 -19.63 10.85
N LEU A 23 27.68 -20.00 9.70
CA LEU A 23 28.47 -21.23 9.55
C LEU A 23 29.96 -21.04 9.87
N ARG A 24 30.45 -19.80 9.95
CA ARG A 24 31.85 -19.50 10.29
C ARG A 24 32.13 -19.73 11.77
N THR A 25 33.39 -20.00 12.11
CA THR A 25 33.84 -20.04 13.50
C THR A 25 33.93 -18.62 14.04
N HIS A 26 33.30 -18.39 15.20
CA HIS A 26 33.31 -17.10 15.90
C HIS A 26 33.85 -17.27 17.33
N PRO A 27 34.34 -16.20 17.96
CA PRO A 27 34.62 -16.20 19.39
C PRO A 27 33.38 -16.66 20.19
N PRO A 28 33.53 -17.52 21.21
CA PRO A 28 32.39 -18.06 21.98
C PRO A 28 31.50 -16.99 22.62
N GLU A 29 32.08 -15.81 22.87
CA GLU A 29 31.43 -14.70 23.57
C GLU A 29 30.61 -13.80 22.63
N LEU A 30 30.74 -14.00 21.31
CA LEU A 30 30.00 -13.23 20.32
C LEU A 30 28.60 -13.83 20.14
N PRO A 31 27.51 -13.08 20.38
CA PRO A 31 26.13 -13.56 20.25
C PRO A 31 25.70 -13.67 18.78
N ILE A 32 26.34 -14.55 18.01
CA ILE A 32 26.24 -14.58 16.55
C ILE A 32 24.80 -14.69 16.03
N ARG A 33 23.92 -15.40 16.74
CA ARG A 33 22.50 -15.55 16.36
C ARG A 33 21.73 -14.23 16.46
N GLU A 34 21.94 -13.47 17.52
CA GLU A 34 21.30 -12.15 17.67
C GLU A 34 21.86 -11.13 16.68
N LEU A 35 23.18 -11.14 16.43
CA LEU A 35 23.82 -10.24 15.47
C LEU A 35 23.35 -10.50 14.04
N THR A 36 23.26 -11.77 13.65
CA THR A 36 22.77 -12.17 12.32
C THR A 36 21.29 -11.89 12.13
N ALA A 37 20.48 -12.00 13.20
CA ALA A 37 19.09 -11.54 13.19
C ALA A 37 19.00 -10.01 12.97
N GLN A 38 19.85 -9.22 13.64
CA GLN A 38 19.94 -7.76 13.42
C GLN A 38 20.37 -7.42 11.99
N ILE A 39 21.39 -8.08 11.46
CA ILE A 39 21.83 -7.89 10.06
C ILE A 39 20.69 -8.20 9.10
N THR A 40 19.99 -9.33 9.28
CA THR A 40 18.84 -9.71 8.45
C THR A 40 17.75 -8.64 8.50
N ALA A 41 17.39 -8.17 9.69
CA ALA A 41 16.36 -7.14 9.86
C ALA A 41 16.77 -5.81 9.19
N ARG A 42 18.03 -5.39 9.34
CA ARG A 42 18.58 -4.20 8.68
C ARG A 42 18.61 -4.32 7.16
N GLN A 43 19.02 -5.48 6.64
CA GLN A 43 18.99 -5.75 5.19
C GLN A 43 17.58 -5.59 4.62
N LYS A 44 16.54 -6.07 5.32
CA LYS A 44 15.14 -5.87 4.92
C LYS A 44 14.65 -4.43 5.07
N ALA A 45 15.21 -3.67 6.00
CA ALA A 45 14.86 -2.27 6.24
C ALA A 45 15.45 -1.32 5.19
N LYS A 46 16.57 -1.67 4.55
CA LYS A 46 17.38 -0.77 3.70
C LYS A 46 16.59 0.15 2.78
N ASP A 47 15.75 -0.43 1.91
CA ASP A 47 15.02 0.36 0.91
C ASP A 47 13.67 0.88 1.44
N LYS A 48 13.11 0.21 2.46
CA LYS A 48 11.78 0.48 3.01
C LYS A 48 11.80 1.58 4.08
N LEU A 49 12.88 1.64 4.85
CA LEU A 49 13.10 2.48 6.03
C LEU A 49 14.52 3.08 5.99
N PRO A 50 14.87 3.90 4.97
CA PRO A 50 16.22 4.41 4.79
C PRO A 50 16.75 5.22 5.97
N THR A 51 15.92 6.04 6.62
CA THR A 51 16.26 6.83 7.82
C THR A 51 16.58 5.90 9.00
N TRP A 52 15.79 4.84 9.18
CA TRP A 52 16.03 3.86 10.25
C TRP A 52 17.27 3.02 9.97
N TYR A 53 17.46 2.59 8.72
CA TYR A 53 18.62 1.82 8.29
C TYR A 53 19.92 2.60 8.51
N ALA A 54 19.94 3.89 8.16
CA ALA A 54 21.10 4.76 8.30
C ALA A 54 21.54 5.00 9.76
N ASN A 55 20.64 4.81 10.74
CA ASN A 55 20.98 5.00 12.14
C ASN A 55 21.53 3.69 12.75
N GLU A 56 22.85 3.66 12.94
CA GLU A 56 23.59 2.50 13.47
C GLU A 56 23.25 2.15 14.92
N HIS A 57 22.65 3.10 15.66
CA HIS A 57 22.30 2.91 17.06
C HIS A 57 20.94 2.25 17.26
N LEU A 58 20.11 2.13 16.23
CA LEU A 58 18.82 1.46 16.35
C LEU A 58 18.96 -0.05 16.50
N VAL A 59 18.03 -0.63 17.23
CA VAL A 59 17.90 -2.08 17.42
C VAL A 59 16.61 -2.51 16.76
N PHE A 60 16.72 -3.34 15.72
CA PHE A 60 15.55 -3.76 14.97
C PHE A 60 14.82 -4.91 15.69
N PRO A 61 13.48 -4.94 15.64
CA PRO A 61 12.74 -6.14 16.01
C PRO A 61 13.04 -7.29 15.02
N PRO A 62 12.50 -8.51 15.26
CA PRO A 62 12.65 -9.61 14.30
C PRO A 62 12.30 -9.20 12.88
N ALA A 63 12.97 -9.81 11.89
CA ALA A 63 12.85 -9.43 10.48
C ALA A 63 11.39 -9.45 9.96
N LEU A 64 10.53 -10.30 10.51
CA LEU A 64 9.10 -10.33 10.20
C LEU A 64 8.40 -9.01 10.56
N SER A 65 8.72 -8.42 11.72
CA SER A 65 8.17 -7.13 12.13
C SER A 65 8.59 -6.00 11.18
N VAL A 66 9.82 -6.06 10.64
CA VAL A 66 10.29 -5.11 9.62
C VAL A 66 9.53 -5.28 8.31
N GLU A 67 9.23 -6.52 7.91
CA GLU A 67 8.43 -6.81 6.71
C GLU A 67 6.98 -6.33 6.84
N GLN A 68 6.40 -6.43 8.04
CA GLN A 68 5.03 -6.04 8.34
C GLN A 68 4.86 -4.53 8.60
N ALA A 69 5.93 -3.83 9.02
CA ALA A 69 5.89 -2.40 9.29
C ALA A 69 5.45 -1.57 8.06
N SER A 70 4.97 -0.35 8.26
CA SER A 70 4.79 0.60 7.17
C SER A 70 6.16 0.98 6.55
N SER A 71 6.20 1.36 5.26
CA SER A 71 7.38 2.03 4.71
C SER A 71 7.44 3.48 5.17
N GLU A 72 8.60 4.11 5.12
CA GLU A 72 8.72 5.54 5.48
C GLU A 72 7.82 6.44 4.63
N ALA A 73 7.72 6.15 3.33
CA ALA A 73 6.85 6.90 2.43
C ALA A 73 5.36 6.79 2.83
N ALA A 74 4.91 5.57 3.16
CA ALA A 74 3.53 5.33 3.60
C ALA A 74 3.25 5.96 4.97
N ALA A 75 4.20 5.88 5.91
CA ALA A 75 4.08 6.48 7.24
C ALA A 75 3.98 8.02 7.17
N ARG A 76 4.85 8.67 6.37
CA ARG A 76 4.77 10.13 6.14
C ARG A 76 3.48 10.56 5.45
N TYR A 77 2.95 9.73 4.54
CA TYR A 77 1.65 10.01 3.95
C TYR A 77 0.54 9.99 5.01
N LYS A 78 0.48 8.98 5.89
CA LYS A 78 -0.46 8.97 7.02
C LYS A 78 -0.30 10.21 7.90
N ALA A 79 0.95 10.58 8.22
CA ALA A 79 1.22 11.78 9.01
C ALA A 79 0.67 13.06 8.37
N SER A 80 0.63 13.13 7.02
CA SER A 80 0.04 14.28 6.33
C SER A 80 -1.49 14.37 6.44
N LEU A 81 -2.17 13.30 6.88
CA LEU A 81 -3.62 13.26 7.07
C LEU A 81 -4.06 13.73 8.45
N VAL A 82 -3.14 13.80 9.41
CA VAL A 82 -3.42 14.15 10.81
C VAL A 82 -2.87 15.53 11.16
N SER A 83 -3.48 16.15 12.16
CA SER A 83 -3.07 17.44 12.72
C SER A 83 -3.65 17.61 14.13
N GLY A 84 -3.11 18.54 14.91
CA GLY A 84 -3.59 18.84 16.26
C GLY A 84 -2.57 18.51 17.35
N HIS A 85 -3.06 18.44 18.58
CA HIS A 85 -2.24 18.35 19.78
C HIS A 85 -1.94 16.90 20.18
N GLN A 86 -2.93 15.99 20.14
CA GLN A 86 -2.80 14.64 20.69
C GLN A 86 -3.26 13.54 19.73
N LEU A 87 -2.38 12.56 19.52
CA LEU A 87 -2.68 11.32 18.81
C LEU A 87 -2.32 10.12 19.68
N LEU A 88 -3.19 9.12 19.72
CA LEU A 88 -2.94 7.84 20.38
C LEU A 88 -2.93 6.71 19.33
N ASP A 89 -1.77 6.09 19.13
CA ASP A 89 -1.57 4.89 18.32
C ASP A 89 -1.87 3.66 19.17
N LEU A 90 -2.99 2.99 18.86
CA LEU A 90 -3.53 1.89 19.64
C LEU A 90 -2.91 0.54 19.31
N THR A 91 -2.09 0.47 18.26
CA THR A 91 -1.59 -0.79 17.70
C THR A 91 -0.07 -0.86 17.69
N GLY A 92 0.61 0.27 17.70
CA GLY A 92 2.03 0.40 17.93
C GLY A 92 2.90 -0.28 16.87
N GLY A 93 3.22 -1.55 17.08
CA GLY A 93 4.09 -2.34 16.21
C GLY A 93 5.54 -1.86 16.29
N MET A 94 6.20 -1.73 15.14
CA MET A 94 7.58 -1.22 15.12
C MET A 94 7.70 0.28 15.45
N GLY A 95 6.59 1.03 15.45
CA GLY A 95 6.57 2.47 15.75
C GLY A 95 6.91 3.38 14.56
N VAL A 96 6.96 2.86 13.33
CA VAL A 96 7.24 3.67 12.12
C VAL A 96 6.16 4.72 11.86
N ASP A 97 4.89 4.34 11.97
CA ASP A 97 3.77 5.29 11.79
C ASP A 97 3.75 6.33 12.92
N SER A 98 3.91 5.89 14.19
CA SER A 98 4.08 6.78 15.35
C SER A 98 5.25 7.77 15.22
N TRP A 99 6.40 7.33 14.70
CA TRP A 99 7.53 8.20 14.40
C TRP A 99 7.18 9.28 13.38
N ALA A 100 6.46 8.92 12.31
CA ALA A 100 6.02 9.91 11.32
C ALA A 100 4.94 10.85 11.88
N PHE A 101 4.01 10.35 12.69
CA PHE A 101 3.00 11.20 13.35
C PHE A 101 3.63 12.24 14.27
N ALA A 102 4.72 11.89 14.95
CA ALA A 102 5.46 12.80 15.82
C ALA A 102 6.06 14.02 15.11
N GLU A 103 6.22 13.98 13.77
CA GLU A 103 6.62 15.14 12.97
C GLU A 103 5.49 16.18 12.80
N ARG A 104 4.24 15.80 13.08
CA ARG A 104 3.02 16.61 12.80
C ARG A 104 2.15 16.87 14.01
N ILE A 105 2.17 15.97 14.98
CA ILE A 105 1.36 16.01 16.21
C ILE A 105 2.24 16.43 17.37
N GLU A 106 1.75 17.31 18.24
CA GLU A 106 2.54 17.80 19.38
C GLU A 106 2.86 16.70 20.40
N ARG A 107 1.92 15.79 20.67
CA ARG A 107 2.10 14.66 21.59
C ARG A 107 1.52 13.38 21.00
N VAL A 108 2.38 12.38 20.83
CA VAL A 108 1.95 11.04 20.42
C VAL A 108 2.04 10.09 21.59
N ARG A 109 0.99 9.31 21.82
CA ARG A 109 1.00 8.18 22.75
C ARG A 109 1.01 6.91 21.93
N TYR A 110 2.02 6.08 22.15
CA TYR A 110 2.18 4.78 21.48
C TYR A 110 1.80 3.68 22.47
N VAL A 111 0.91 2.77 22.05
CA VAL A 111 0.48 1.61 22.85
C VAL A 111 0.79 0.33 22.10
N GLU A 112 1.50 -0.59 22.77
CA GLU A 112 1.85 -1.90 22.21
C GLU A 112 1.68 -2.99 23.27
N HIS A 113 1.04 -4.08 22.89
CA HIS A 113 0.69 -5.17 23.80
C HIS A 113 1.88 -6.09 24.10
N ARG A 114 2.87 -6.18 23.18
CA ARG A 114 4.10 -6.95 23.38
C ARG A 114 5.16 -6.12 24.09
N PRO A 115 5.54 -6.46 25.35
CA PRO A 115 6.51 -5.69 26.11
C PRO A 115 7.86 -5.52 25.41
N GLU A 116 8.33 -6.55 24.70
CA GLU A 116 9.60 -6.53 23.97
C GLU A 116 9.60 -5.50 22.84
N LEU A 117 8.49 -5.36 22.10
CA LEU A 117 8.38 -4.34 21.05
C LEU A 117 8.24 -2.93 21.63
N ALA A 118 7.47 -2.78 22.71
CA ALA A 118 7.35 -1.51 23.40
C ALA A 118 8.72 -1.03 23.94
N GLU A 119 9.53 -1.92 24.52
CA GLU A 119 10.88 -1.59 24.96
C GLU A 119 11.78 -1.13 23.80
N LEU A 120 11.72 -1.84 22.66
CA LEU A 120 12.44 -1.43 21.45
C LEU A 120 11.96 -0.08 20.90
N ALA A 121 10.66 0.19 20.90
CA ALA A 121 10.11 1.47 20.49
C ALA A 121 10.57 2.61 21.43
N ALA A 122 10.49 2.40 22.75
CA ALA A 122 10.98 3.35 23.74
C ALA A 122 12.48 3.66 23.60
N TYR A 123 13.26 2.66 23.17
CA TYR A 123 14.68 2.84 22.87
C TYR A 123 14.93 3.55 21.53
N ASN A 124 14.23 3.17 20.47
CA ASN A 124 14.51 3.63 19.10
C ASN A 124 13.95 5.02 18.79
N LEU A 125 12.72 5.32 19.21
CA LEU A 125 12.01 6.53 18.79
C LEU A 125 12.74 7.83 19.18
N PRO A 126 13.28 7.99 20.40
CA PRO A 126 14.08 9.18 20.75
C PRO A 126 15.37 9.31 19.92
N ARG A 127 15.97 8.17 19.52
CA ARG A 127 17.19 8.14 18.67
C ARG A 127 16.91 8.51 17.22
N LEU A 128 15.64 8.47 16.82
CA LEU A 128 15.13 8.98 15.55
C LEU A 128 14.67 10.45 15.64
N GLY A 129 14.89 11.11 16.77
CA GLY A 129 14.50 12.50 17.01
C GLY A 129 13.04 12.67 17.46
N ALA A 130 12.26 11.59 17.58
CA ALA A 130 10.87 11.65 18.04
C ALA A 130 10.80 11.66 19.58
N THR A 131 11.05 12.82 20.18
CA THR A 131 11.10 13.02 21.63
C THR A 131 9.74 13.34 22.27
N ASN A 132 8.71 13.54 21.45
CA ASN A 132 7.33 13.83 21.82
C ASN A 132 6.43 12.59 21.81
N ILE A 133 7.03 11.38 21.83
CA ILE A 133 6.30 10.11 21.91
C ILE A 133 6.41 9.56 23.33
N THR A 134 5.28 9.28 23.97
CA THR A 134 5.20 8.49 25.20
C THR A 134 4.84 7.05 24.86
N VAL A 135 5.72 6.11 25.20
CA VAL A 135 5.51 4.67 24.98
C VAL A 135 4.86 4.03 26.19
N GLN A 136 3.81 3.26 25.96
CA GLN A 136 3.08 2.51 26.99
C GLN A 136 2.91 1.06 26.54
N THR A 137 3.27 0.12 27.40
CA THR A 137 2.92 -1.29 27.19
C THR A 137 1.49 -1.54 27.64
N GLY A 138 0.66 -2.17 26.81
CA GLY A 138 -0.71 -2.52 27.18
C GLY A 138 -1.62 -2.77 25.98
N ASP A 139 -2.91 -2.97 26.29
CA ASP A 139 -3.95 -3.09 25.28
C ASP A 139 -4.43 -1.70 24.82
N GLY A 140 -4.47 -1.49 23.50
CA GLY A 140 -4.85 -0.22 22.90
C GLY A 140 -6.28 0.17 23.24
N LEU A 141 -7.25 -0.72 23.04
CA LEU A 141 -8.66 -0.42 23.28
C LEU A 141 -8.94 -0.06 24.75
N THR A 142 -8.38 -0.83 25.67
CA THR A 142 -8.46 -0.57 27.12
C THR A 142 -7.85 0.79 27.46
N THR A 143 -6.71 1.14 26.84
CA THR A 143 -6.06 2.44 27.04
C THR A 143 -6.90 3.59 26.50
N ALA A 144 -7.55 3.43 25.34
CA ALA A 144 -8.47 4.41 24.78
C ALA A 144 -9.71 4.62 25.68
N GLN A 145 -10.29 3.54 26.20
CA GLN A 145 -11.44 3.60 27.09
C GLN A 145 -11.14 4.35 28.39
N ALA A 146 -9.91 4.21 28.90
CA ALA A 146 -9.44 4.89 30.12
C ALA A 146 -9.12 6.39 29.94
N LEU A 147 -9.21 6.94 28.71
CA LEU A 147 -9.02 8.37 28.48
C LEU A 147 -10.05 9.21 29.23
N THR A 148 -9.60 10.18 30.03
CA THR A 148 -10.46 11.15 30.70
C THR A 148 -10.92 12.24 29.75
N ASP A 149 -10.00 12.74 28.91
CA ASP A 149 -10.22 13.80 27.95
C ASP A 149 -10.09 13.26 26.52
N PRO A 150 -10.93 13.71 25.58
CA PRO A 150 -10.84 13.27 24.20
C PRO A 150 -9.56 13.78 23.53
N VAL A 151 -9.03 12.98 22.59
CA VAL A 151 -7.86 13.33 21.78
C VAL A 151 -8.26 13.78 20.37
N ASP A 152 -7.33 14.35 19.61
CA ASP A 152 -7.62 14.74 18.23
C ASP A 152 -7.75 13.51 17.35
N TRP A 153 -6.85 12.53 17.53
CA TRP A 153 -6.75 11.34 16.70
C TRP A 153 -6.56 10.04 17.49
N LEU A 154 -7.30 9.01 17.10
CA LEU A 154 -6.91 7.61 17.34
C LEU A 154 -6.40 7.00 16.05
N TYR A 155 -5.28 6.29 16.11
CA TYR A 155 -4.78 5.52 14.98
C TYR A 155 -4.85 4.02 15.29
N LEU A 156 -5.31 3.25 14.30
CA LEU A 156 -5.33 1.79 14.36
C LEU A 156 -4.76 1.18 13.09
N ASP A 157 -3.88 0.20 13.28
CA ASP A 157 -3.41 -0.76 12.28
C ASP A 157 -3.71 -2.19 12.76
N PRO A 158 -4.97 -2.64 12.68
CA PRO A 158 -5.35 -3.95 13.19
C PRO A 158 -4.62 -5.07 12.46
N HIS A 159 -4.01 -5.97 13.23
CA HIS A 159 -3.38 -7.16 12.67
C HIS A 159 -4.42 -8.24 12.38
N ARG A 160 -4.12 -9.17 11.49
CA ARG A 160 -5.05 -10.26 11.15
C ARG A 160 -4.95 -11.37 12.20
N ARG A 161 -6.09 -11.84 12.73
CA ARG A 161 -6.13 -12.95 13.72
C ARG A 161 -5.52 -14.25 13.20
N ASN A 162 -5.73 -14.53 11.91
CA ASN A 162 -5.21 -15.71 11.22
C ASN A 162 -4.34 -15.30 10.03
N GLU A 163 -3.02 -15.30 10.15
CA GLU A 163 -2.10 -15.05 9.02
C GLU A 163 -2.22 -16.10 7.89
N GLN A 164 -2.87 -17.24 8.17
CA GLN A 164 -3.06 -18.33 7.21
C GLN A 164 -4.43 -18.25 6.50
N GLY A 165 -4.45 -17.61 5.33
CA GLY A 165 -5.24 -18.12 4.18
C GLY A 165 -6.70 -17.66 4.05
N GLY A 166 -6.91 -16.64 3.21
CA GLY A 166 -8.21 -16.25 2.63
C GLY A 166 -8.01 -15.10 1.64
N LYS A 167 -8.64 -15.15 0.45
CA LYS A 167 -8.49 -14.11 -0.60
C LYS A 167 -9.22 -12.79 -0.28
N VAL A 168 -10.13 -12.81 0.69
CA VAL A 168 -10.89 -11.63 1.15
C VAL A 168 -10.43 -11.32 2.57
N VAL A 169 -10.03 -10.07 2.81
CA VAL A 169 -9.72 -9.55 4.14
C VAL A 169 -10.94 -8.76 4.59
N ARG A 170 -11.60 -9.21 5.66
CA ARG A 170 -12.71 -8.48 6.31
C ARG A 170 -12.21 -7.85 7.61
N LEU A 171 -12.84 -6.76 8.03
CA LEU A 171 -12.53 -6.13 9.32
C LEU A 171 -12.79 -7.08 10.51
N ALA A 172 -13.81 -7.93 10.41
CA ALA A 172 -14.12 -8.95 11.40
C ALA A 172 -13.01 -10.01 11.60
N ASP A 173 -12.09 -10.14 10.64
CA ASP A 173 -10.96 -11.07 10.73
C ASP A 173 -9.70 -10.39 11.33
N CYS A 174 -9.81 -9.13 11.74
CA CYS A 174 -8.74 -8.32 12.34
C CYS A 174 -8.86 -8.22 13.87
N GLU A 175 -7.76 -7.79 14.49
CA GLU A 175 -7.67 -7.52 15.92
C GLU A 175 -6.99 -6.16 16.15
N PRO A 176 -7.71 -5.18 16.71
CA PRO A 176 -9.13 -5.24 17.12
C PRO A 176 -10.10 -5.33 15.93
N ASP A 177 -11.29 -5.92 16.17
CA ASP A 177 -12.40 -5.93 15.19
C ASP A 177 -13.19 -4.62 15.30
N ILE A 178 -12.83 -3.65 14.46
CA ILE A 178 -13.44 -2.32 14.45
C ILE A 178 -14.82 -2.30 13.78
N SER A 179 -15.26 -3.41 13.16
CA SER A 179 -16.61 -3.50 12.60
C SER A 179 -17.70 -3.70 13.66
N GLN A 180 -17.32 -3.99 14.91
CA GLN A 180 -18.26 -4.03 16.03
C GLN A 180 -18.73 -2.61 16.39
N PRO A 181 -20.05 -2.30 16.33
CA PRO A 181 -20.56 -0.95 16.59
C PRO A 181 -20.13 -0.38 17.94
N ASP A 182 -20.22 -1.18 19.01
CA ASP A 182 -19.86 -0.75 20.37
C ASP A 182 -18.38 -0.34 20.48
N ILE A 183 -17.49 -0.97 19.71
CA ILE A 183 -16.07 -0.62 19.69
C ILE A 183 -15.87 0.71 18.96
N LEU A 184 -16.45 0.86 17.76
CA LEU A 184 -16.30 2.09 16.99
C LEU A 184 -16.91 3.30 17.74
N ASP A 185 -18.11 3.16 18.29
CA ASP A 185 -18.77 4.21 19.05
C ASP A 185 -17.95 4.60 20.29
N SER A 186 -17.36 3.61 20.99
CA SER A 186 -16.46 3.86 22.11
C SER A 186 -15.22 4.66 21.69
N LEU A 187 -14.63 4.38 20.53
CA LEU A 187 -13.48 5.12 20.01
C LEU A 187 -13.86 6.54 19.59
N LEU A 188 -14.98 6.72 18.88
CA LEU A 188 -15.48 8.02 18.45
C LEU A 188 -15.94 8.91 19.61
N ALA A 189 -16.30 8.33 20.75
CA ALA A 189 -16.54 9.08 21.99
C ALA A 189 -15.26 9.60 22.66
N LYS A 190 -14.09 9.06 22.28
CA LYS A 190 -12.79 9.40 22.87
C LYS A 190 -11.87 10.19 21.94
N ALA A 191 -12.28 10.43 20.69
CA ALA A 191 -11.51 11.25 19.77
C ALA A 191 -12.36 11.95 18.72
N SER A 192 -11.83 13.07 18.23
CA SER A 192 -12.45 13.81 17.13
C SER A 192 -12.46 12.99 15.85
N GLN A 193 -11.38 12.27 15.57
CA GLN A 193 -11.22 11.45 14.37
C GLN A 193 -10.49 10.13 14.66
N VAL A 194 -10.81 9.10 13.89
CA VAL A 194 -10.12 7.81 13.86
C VAL A 194 -9.50 7.63 12.48
N LEU A 195 -8.19 7.38 12.45
CA LEU A 195 -7.49 6.94 11.25
C LEU A 195 -7.29 5.43 11.32
N LEU A 196 -8.05 4.71 10.49
CA LEU A 196 -7.98 3.25 10.39
C LEU A 196 -7.16 2.85 9.17
N LYS A 197 -6.08 2.10 9.38
CA LYS A 197 -5.34 1.42 8.32
C LYS A 197 -5.92 0.02 8.08
N ALA A 198 -6.04 -0.34 6.81
CA ALA A 198 -6.52 -1.63 6.35
C ALA A 198 -5.66 -2.21 5.22
N SER A 199 -5.75 -3.52 5.04
CA SER A 199 -5.07 -4.26 3.97
C SER A 199 -5.44 -3.73 2.57
N PRO A 200 -4.52 -3.76 1.59
CA PRO A 200 -4.83 -3.54 0.16
C PRO A 200 -5.97 -4.41 -0.38
N LEU A 201 -6.25 -5.55 0.28
CA LEU A 201 -7.27 -6.50 -0.14
C LEU A 201 -8.67 -6.18 0.41
N ILE A 202 -8.80 -5.21 1.32
CA ILE A 202 -10.08 -4.82 1.91
C ILE A 202 -11.09 -4.38 0.84
N ASP A 203 -12.35 -4.80 0.91
CA ASP A 203 -13.38 -4.26 0.02
C ASP A 203 -13.81 -2.87 0.53
N ILE A 204 -13.54 -1.84 -0.28
CA ILE A 204 -13.78 -0.43 0.10
C ILE A 204 -15.28 -0.16 0.23
N ASP A 205 -16.08 -0.63 -0.74
CA ASP A 205 -17.52 -0.38 -0.73
C ASP A 205 -18.21 -1.14 0.41
N ASP A 206 -17.72 -2.33 0.74
CA ASP A 206 -18.19 -3.10 1.88
C ASP A 206 -17.82 -2.45 3.21
N THR A 207 -16.59 -1.95 3.32
CA THR A 207 -16.14 -1.23 4.52
C THR A 207 -16.95 0.05 4.75
N ILE A 208 -17.22 0.82 3.69
CA ILE A 208 -18.09 2.01 3.76
C ILE A 208 -19.50 1.66 4.25
N ARG A 209 -20.05 0.50 3.86
CA ARG A 209 -21.36 0.06 4.34
C ARG A 209 -21.34 -0.39 5.81
N GLN A 210 -20.24 -0.96 6.27
CA GLN A 210 -20.11 -1.51 7.63
C GLN A 210 -19.76 -0.45 8.68
N LEU A 211 -18.92 0.53 8.33
CA LEU A 211 -18.44 1.54 9.27
C LEU A 211 -19.16 2.87 9.03
N PRO A 212 -20.13 3.25 9.88
CA PRO A 212 -20.72 4.59 9.81
C PRO A 212 -19.66 5.66 10.11
N GLY A 213 -19.86 6.86 9.56
CA GLY A 213 -18.98 8.00 9.84
C GLY A 213 -17.68 8.05 9.04
N ILE A 214 -17.49 7.21 8.01
CA ILE A 214 -16.35 7.40 7.08
C ILE A 214 -16.52 8.72 6.32
N ASN A 215 -15.56 9.63 6.49
CA ASN A 215 -15.50 10.92 5.78
C ASN A 215 -14.56 10.86 4.57
N ALA A 216 -13.48 10.07 4.67
CA ALA A 216 -12.51 9.93 3.59
C ALA A 216 -11.91 8.53 3.47
N VAL A 217 -11.54 8.17 2.25
CA VAL A 217 -10.82 6.94 1.90
C VAL A 217 -9.56 7.28 1.12
N HIS A 218 -8.41 6.77 1.56
CA HIS A 218 -7.15 6.94 0.85
C HIS A 218 -6.61 5.58 0.43
N VAL A 219 -6.40 5.39 -0.87
CA VAL A 219 -5.74 4.21 -1.41
C VAL A 219 -4.29 4.57 -1.69
N VAL A 220 -3.37 3.97 -0.95
CA VAL A 220 -1.96 4.35 -0.96
C VAL A 220 -1.15 3.27 -1.66
N ALA A 221 -0.59 3.61 -2.82
CA ALA A 221 0.42 2.83 -3.49
C ALA A 221 1.81 3.42 -3.27
N VAL A 222 2.82 2.55 -3.20
CA VAL A 222 4.23 2.91 -3.15
C VAL A 222 4.91 2.22 -4.31
N GLN A 223 5.54 3.00 -5.19
CA GLN A 223 6.22 2.51 -6.39
C GLN A 223 5.34 1.58 -7.26
N GLY A 224 4.07 1.93 -7.42
CA GLY A 224 3.14 1.23 -8.31
C GLY A 224 2.38 0.04 -7.68
N GLU A 225 2.60 -0.27 -6.40
CA GLU A 225 1.88 -1.33 -5.69
C GLU A 225 1.08 -0.75 -4.52
N VAL A 226 -0.22 -1.08 -4.43
CA VAL A 226 -1.06 -0.67 -3.30
C VAL A 226 -0.58 -1.35 -2.02
N LYS A 227 -0.20 -0.56 -1.02
CA LYS A 227 0.31 -1.03 0.27
C LYS A 227 -0.72 -0.98 1.39
N GLU A 228 -1.68 -0.05 1.32
CA GLU A 228 -2.70 0.10 2.34
C GLU A 228 -3.91 0.89 1.81
N VAL A 229 -5.05 0.70 2.47
CA VAL A 229 -6.21 1.58 2.36
C VAL A 229 -6.43 2.21 3.73
N LEU A 230 -6.62 3.51 3.78
CA LEU A 230 -6.85 4.28 4.99
C LEU A 230 -8.27 4.82 5.00
N PHE A 231 -8.92 4.78 6.15
CA PHE A 231 -10.24 5.36 6.38
C PHE A 231 -10.14 6.43 7.46
N VAL A 232 -10.63 7.62 7.16
CA VAL A 232 -10.83 8.68 8.15
C VAL A 232 -12.28 8.62 8.59
N ILE A 233 -12.49 8.38 9.87
CA ILE A 233 -13.81 8.17 10.47
C ILE A 233 -14.01 9.24 11.54
N SER A 234 -15.19 9.85 11.56
CA SER A 234 -15.58 10.78 12.62
C SER A 234 -17.05 10.62 12.99
N SER A 235 -17.44 11.13 14.15
CA SER A 235 -18.84 11.21 14.56
C SER A 235 -19.64 12.23 13.74
N GLN A 236 -18.96 13.14 13.05
CA GLN A 236 -19.57 14.13 12.16
C GLN A 236 -19.77 13.53 10.77
N LEU A 237 -21.00 13.24 10.40
CA LEU A 237 -21.32 12.68 9.09
C LEU A 237 -20.99 13.68 7.98
N ALA A 238 -20.11 13.29 7.05
CA ALA A 238 -19.87 14.05 5.83
C ALA A 238 -21.06 13.98 4.88
N THR A 239 -21.26 15.03 4.10
CA THR A 239 -22.23 15.05 2.99
C THR A 239 -21.79 14.16 1.83
N ALA A 240 -20.49 13.96 1.66
CA ALA A 240 -19.88 13.09 0.66
C ALA A 240 -18.59 12.46 1.19
N ILE A 241 -18.27 11.26 0.72
CA ILE A 241 -17.03 10.57 1.07
C ILE A 241 -15.95 10.98 0.07
N ALA A 242 -14.91 11.67 0.54
CA ALA A 242 -13.76 12.01 -0.28
C ALA A 242 -12.89 10.78 -0.53
N VAL A 243 -12.42 10.57 -1.75
CA VAL A 243 -11.53 9.47 -2.10
C VAL A 243 -10.25 10.01 -2.72
N ALA A 244 -9.10 9.52 -2.25
CA ALA A 244 -7.79 9.83 -2.81
C ALA A 244 -7.05 8.55 -3.19
N ALA A 245 -6.81 8.35 -4.49
CA ALA A 245 -5.91 7.32 -4.99
C ALA A 245 -4.54 7.92 -5.22
N VAL A 246 -3.54 7.51 -4.44
CA VAL A 246 -2.19 8.10 -4.47
C VAL A 246 -1.16 7.03 -4.77
N ASN A 247 -0.26 7.32 -5.70
CA ASN A 247 0.93 6.53 -5.97
C ASN A 247 2.18 7.35 -5.58
N LEU A 248 2.82 6.94 -4.49
CA LEU A 248 4.02 7.55 -3.95
C LEU A 248 5.24 7.05 -4.71
N HIS A 249 5.98 7.97 -5.33
CA HIS A 249 7.18 7.67 -6.10
C HIS A 249 8.31 8.64 -5.70
N PRO A 250 9.59 8.21 -5.71
CA PRO A 250 10.70 9.12 -5.44
C PRO A 250 10.72 10.38 -6.33
N ASP A 251 10.35 10.22 -7.61
CA ASP A 251 10.39 11.33 -8.58
C ASP A 251 9.16 12.27 -8.49
N ARG A 252 7.95 11.71 -8.48
CA ARG A 252 6.69 12.47 -8.48
C ARG A 252 5.54 11.64 -7.92
N ASN A 253 4.85 12.19 -6.93
CA ASN A 253 3.60 11.61 -6.46
C ASN A 253 2.47 11.87 -7.48
N ILE A 254 1.70 10.82 -7.79
CA ILE A 254 0.54 10.91 -8.67
C ILE A 254 -0.70 10.70 -7.80
N ALA A 255 -1.62 11.67 -7.79
CA ALA A 255 -2.86 11.60 -7.03
C ALA A 255 -4.07 11.77 -7.95
N PHE A 256 -5.14 11.02 -7.66
CA PHE A 256 -6.45 11.17 -8.27
C PHE A 256 -7.50 11.26 -7.16
N THR A 257 -8.11 12.43 -7.00
CA THR A 257 -9.04 12.72 -5.91
C THR A 257 -10.45 13.01 -6.41
N TYR A 258 -11.48 12.55 -5.72
CA TYR A 258 -12.88 12.70 -6.13
C TYR A 258 -13.85 12.41 -4.98
N ASP A 259 -15.08 12.87 -5.11
CA ASP A 259 -16.16 12.45 -4.22
C ASP A 259 -16.74 11.12 -4.71
N LYS A 260 -16.94 10.16 -3.79
CA LYS A 260 -17.39 8.80 -4.13
C LYS A 260 -18.70 8.78 -4.93
N GLY A 261 -19.60 9.74 -4.69
CA GLY A 261 -20.87 9.88 -5.39
C GLY A 261 -20.71 10.21 -6.88
N ASP A 262 -19.71 11.02 -7.24
CA ASP A 262 -19.47 11.46 -8.62
C ASP A 262 -19.12 10.31 -9.54
N GLU A 263 -18.38 9.31 -9.03
CA GLU A 263 -18.01 8.13 -9.80
C GLU A 263 -19.24 7.37 -10.30
N ARG A 264 -20.29 7.29 -9.49
CA ARG A 264 -21.54 6.62 -9.88
C ARG A 264 -22.28 7.37 -10.99
N MET A 265 -22.19 8.70 -10.98
CA MET A 265 -22.94 9.59 -11.88
C MET A 265 -22.18 9.93 -13.17
N ALA A 266 -20.85 9.79 -13.18
CA ALA A 266 -20.00 10.17 -14.30
C ALA A 266 -20.38 9.44 -15.62
N PRO A 267 -20.59 10.15 -16.74
CA PRO A 267 -20.90 9.51 -18.01
C PRO A 267 -19.72 8.68 -18.51
N VAL A 268 -19.97 7.58 -19.21
CA VAL A 268 -18.90 6.81 -19.85
C VAL A 268 -19.26 6.53 -21.29
N GLN A 269 -18.35 6.89 -22.17
CA GLN A 269 -18.40 6.48 -23.57
C GLN A 269 -17.57 5.22 -23.76
N LEU A 270 -18.15 4.22 -24.41
CA LEU A 270 -17.42 3.05 -24.88
C LEU A 270 -16.89 3.30 -26.30
N GLY A 271 -15.78 2.66 -26.64
CA GLY A 271 -15.20 2.75 -27.97
C GLY A 271 -14.19 1.65 -28.24
N ASP A 272 -13.99 1.35 -29.52
CA ASP A 272 -12.96 0.41 -29.96
C ASP A 272 -11.55 1.01 -29.76
N PRO A 273 -10.49 0.18 -29.67
CA PRO A 273 -9.14 0.68 -29.50
C PRO A 273 -8.73 1.67 -30.60
N GLN A 274 -8.12 2.78 -30.18
CA GLN A 274 -7.60 3.87 -31.02
C GLN A 274 -6.07 3.95 -30.89
N THR A 275 -5.47 5.03 -31.37
CA THR A 275 -4.01 5.24 -31.41
C THR A 275 -3.34 5.07 -30.05
N TYR A 276 -3.94 5.59 -28.98
CA TYR A 276 -3.38 5.53 -27.63
C TYR A 276 -4.24 4.68 -26.72
N LEU A 277 -3.59 3.89 -25.87
CA LEU A 277 -4.18 3.04 -24.85
C LEU A 277 -3.67 3.48 -23.47
N TYR A 278 -4.59 3.59 -22.52
CA TYR A 278 -4.30 4.07 -21.18
C TYR A 278 -4.68 3.00 -20.17
N GLU A 279 -3.77 2.77 -19.23
CA GLU A 279 -3.98 1.88 -18.10
C GLU A 279 -3.75 2.65 -16.80
N PRO A 280 -4.79 2.87 -15.98
CA PRO A 280 -4.64 3.56 -14.70
C PRO A 280 -3.66 2.84 -13.78
N ASN A 281 -3.01 3.58 -12.89
CA ASN A 281 -2.16 2.99 -11.87
C ASN A 281 -2.97 2.13 -10.87
N ALA A 282 -2.26 1.32 -10.08
CA ALA A 282 -2.88 0.38 -9.16
C ALA A 282 -3.76 1.04 -8.09
N ALA A 283 -3.40 2.25 -7.62
CA ALA A 283 -4.19 2.98 -6.63
C ALA A 283 -5.55 3.42 -7.22
N VAL A 284 -5.55 3.95 -8.45
CA VAL A 284 -6.76 4.37 -9.16
C VAL A 284 -7.68 3.17 -9.44
N LEU A 285 -7.09 2.05 -9.87
CA LEU A 285 -7.84 0.80 -10.08
C LEU A 285 -8.46 0.29 -8.77
N LYS A 286 -7.71 0.32 -7.67
CA LYS A 286 -8.20 -0.13 -6.35
C LYS A 286 -9.27 0.79 -5.77
N ALA A 287 -9.17 2.10 -5.98
CA ALA A 287 -10.18 3.07 -5.55
C ALA A 287 -11.50 2.93 -6.32
N GLY A 288 -11.49 2.26 -7.49
CA GLY A 288 -12.69 2.05 -8.29
C GLY A 288 -13.09 3.27 -9.13
N ALA A 289 -12.17 4.20 -9.39
CA ALA A 289 -12.39 5.37 -10.22
C ALA A 289 -12.36 5.00 -11.71
N PHE A 290 -13.42 4.39 -12.21
CA PHE A 290 -13.47 3.83 -13.55
C PHE A 290 -14.16 4.74 -14.57
N ARG A 291 -15.13 5.53 -14.13
CA ARG A 291 -15.97 6.39 -14.96
C ARG A 291 -15.40 7.80 -14.98
N LEU A 292 -14.97 8.30 -13.83
CA LEU A 292 -14.34 9.61 -13.70
C LEU A 292 -13.01 9.70 -14.44
N VAL A 293 -12.20 8.64 -14.46
CA VAL A 293 -10.97 8.62 -15.25
C VAL A 293 -11.28 8.81 -16.74
N ALA A 294 -12.31 8.15 -17.26
CA ALA A 294 -12.74 8.36 -18.65
C ALA A 294 -13.20 9.82 -18.87
N THR A 295 -14.07 10.31 -17.98
CA THR A 295 -14.71 11.63 -18.13
C THR A 295 -13.69 12.77 -18.05
N ARG A 296 -12.84 12.77 -17.01
CA ARG A 296 -11.90 13.87 -16.74
C ARG A 296 -10.80 14.01 -17.77
N PHE A 297 -10.41 12.89 -18.40
CA PHE A 297 -9.38 12.85 -19.42
C PHE A 297 -9.96 12.78 -20.84
N GLY A 298 -11.28 12.88 -21.01
CA GLY A 298 -11.93 12.82 -22.33
C GLY A 298 -11.72 11.49 -23.07
N LEU A 299 -11.52 10.39 -22.34
CA LEU A 299 -11.19 9.07 -22.90
C LEU A 299 -12.43 8.20 -23.08
N ARG A 300 -12.33 7.23 -23.99
CA ARG A 300 -13.33 6.17 -24.17
C ARG A 300 -12.87 4.90 -23.46
N LYS A 301 -13.76 4.21 -22.75
CA LYS A 301 -13.46 2.88 -22.19
C LYS A 301 -13.61 1.80 -23.26
N LEU A 302 -12.72 0.81 -23.27
CA LEU A 302 -12.83 -0.31 -24.20
C LEU A 302 -14.06 -1.20 -23.95
N ALA A 303 -14.40 -1.39 -22.68
CA ALA A 303 -15.60 -2.08 -22.21
C ALA A 303 -15.85 -1.73 -20.74
N PRO A 304 -17.04 -2.00 -20.18
CA PRO A 304 -17.37 -1.69 -18.79
C PRO A 304 -16.35 -2.23 -17.77
N ASN A 305 -15.95 -3.50 -17.92
CA ASN A 305 -15.10 -4.21 -16.94
C ASN A 305 -13.63 -4.33 -17.37
N SER A 306 -13.25 -3.79 -18.54
CA SER A 306 -11.88 -3.91 -19.03
C SER A 306 -10.93 -2.90 -18.39
N HIS A 307 -11.45 -1.80 -17.84
CA HIS A 307 -10.65 -0.77 -17.15
C HIS A 307 -9.42 -0.29 -17.95
N LEU A 308 -9.54 -0.31 -19.28
CA LEU A 308 -8.62 0.22 -20.26
C LEU A 308 -9.35 1.31 -21.03
N TYR A 309 -8.61 2.36 -21.37
CA TYR A 309 -9.15 3.56 -22.00
C TYR A 309 -8.38 3.87 -23.27
N THR A 310 -8.96 4.64 -24.17
CA THR A 310 -8.35 4.94 -25.46
C THR A 310 -8.74 6.32 -25.99
N SER A 311 -7.87 6.88 -26.82
CA SER A 311 -8.05 8.15 -27.54
C SER A 311 -7.27 8.14 -28.86
N SER A 312 -7.67 8.98 -29.80
CA SER A 312 -6.94 9.20 -31.06
C SER A 312 -5.68 10.04 -30.87
N GLU A 313 -5.70 10.99 -29.93
CA GLU A 313 -4.60 11.91 -29.60
C GLU A 313 -4.05 11.60 -28.20
N LEU A 314 -2.76 11.87 -27.98
CA LEU A 314 -2.11 11.66 -26.69
C LEU A 314 -2.70 12.62 -25.64
N VAL A 315 -3.17 12.06 -24.52
CA VAL A 315 -3.62 12.84 -23.36
C VAL A 315 -2.52 12.81 -22.29
N PRO A 316 -1.87 13.95 -22.00
CA PRO A 316 -0.78 14.03 -21.02
C PRO A 316 -1.31 13.94 -19.57
N ASP A 317 -0.40 13.78 -18.62
CA ASP A 317 -0.67 13.76 -17.18
C ASP A 317 -1.70 12.69 -16.74
N PHE A 318 -1.86 11.63 -17.54
CA PHE A 318 -2.75 10.53 -17.19
C PHE A 318 -2.22 9.79 -15.93
N PRO A 319 -3.07 9.45 -14.93
CA PRO A 319 -2.64 8.84 -13.67
C PRO A 319 -2.38 7.34 -13.83
N GLY A 320 -1.41 7.00 -14.67
CA GLY A 320 -1.09 5.64 -15.04
C GLY A 320 -0.06 5.57 -16.15
N ARG A 321 -0.24 4.59 -17.04
CA ARG A 321 0.67 4.31 -18.14
C ARG A 321 -0.04 4.56 -19.46
N VAL A 322 0.68 5.14 -20.40
CA VAL A 322 0.20 5.39 -21.77
C VAL A 322 1.00 4.55 -22.76
N PHE A 323 0.29 3.97 -23.72
CA PHE A 323 0.86 3.10 -24.74
C PHE A 323 0.33 3.50 -26.11
N MET A 324 1.18 3.41 -27.13
CA MET A 324 0.77 3.59 -28.52
C MET A 324 0.42 2.23 -29.13
N LEU A 325 -0.81 2.09 -29.63
CA LEU A 325 -1.30 0.89 -30.29
C LEU A 325 -0.59 0.71 -31.63
N GLN A 326 0.00 -0.47 -31.82
CA GLN A 326 0.62 -0.87 -33.09
C GLN A 326 -0.37 -1.66 -33.93
N THR A 327 -0.98 -2.69 -33.32
CA THR A 327 -1.92 -3.57 -34.02
C THR A 327 -2.75 -4.39 -33.03
N ILE A 328 -3.81 -5.00 -33.54
CA ILE A 328 -4.73 -5.85 -32.79
C ILE A 328 -4.64 -7.27 -33.36
N SER A 329 -4.43 -8.26 -32.49
CA SER A 329 -4.38 -9.68 -32.87
C SER A 329 -5.48 -10.49 -32.19
N LYS A 330 -5.85 -11.60 -32.84
CA LYS A 330 -6.57 -12.69 -32.18
C LYS A 330 -5.70 -13.31 -31.07
N PRO A 331 -6.30 -13.84 -30.00
CA PRO A 331 -5.59 -14.42 -28.86
C PRO A 331 -5.14 -15.87 -29.13
N ASP A 332 -4.44 -16.06 -30.24
CA ASP A 332 -3.86 -17.32 -30.65
C ASP A 332 -2.40 -17.12 -31.12
N ARG A 333 -1.60 -18.18 -31.00
CA ARG A 333 -0.17 -18.12 -31.28
C ARG A 333 0.13 -17.80 -32.74
N LYS A 334 -0.67 -18.32 -33.68
CA LYS A 334 -0.42 -18.16 -35.12
C LYS A 334 -0.57 -16.70 -35.52
N SER A 335 -1.68 -16.06 -35.14
CA SER A 335 -1.92 -14.64 -35.38
C SER A 335 -0.89 -13.76 -34.68
N LEU A 336 -0.54 -14.08 -33.43
CA LEU A 336 0.45 -13.30 -32.68
C LEU A 336 1.85 -13.37 -33.30
N GLN A 337 2.27 -14.54 -33.79
CA GLN A 337 3.60 -14.71 -34.38
C GLN A 337 3.77 -13.93 -35.69
N GLN A 338 2.68 -13.62 -36.41
CA GLN A 338 2.73 -12.77 -37.61
C GLN A 338 3.08 -11.32 -37.28
N VAL A 339 2.66 -10.82 -36.11
CA VAL A 339 2.88 -9.42 -35.68
C VAL A 339 4.00 -9.28 -34.66
N LEU A 340 4.38 -10.36 -33.97
CA LEU A 340 5.46 -10.42 -32.99
C LEU A 340 6.25 -11.74 -33.16
N PRO A 341 7.14 -11.84 -34.17
CA PRO A 341 7.85 -13.09 -34.51
C PRO A 341 8.68 -13.67 -33.36
N MET A 342 9.30 -12.81 -32.55
CA MET A 342 10.15 -13.21 -31.42
C MET A 342 9.37 -13.72 -30.21
N LEU A 343 8.04 -13.54 -30.19
CA LEU A 343 7.15 -13.90 -29.09
C LEU A 343 7.71 -13.49 -27.72
N LYS A 344 8.28 -12.28 -27.62
CA LYS A 344 8.83 -11.72 -26.38
C LYS A 344 8.13 -10.40 -26.09
N SER A 345 7.39 -10.33 -24.99
CA SER A 345 6.62 -9.14 -24.60
C SER A 345 6.25 -9.18 -23.12
N ASN A 346 6.00 -7.99 -22.56
CA ASN A 346 5.25 -7.86 -21.32
C ASN A 346 3.77 -8.20 -21.60
N LEU A 347 3.08 -8.85 -20.67
CA LEU A 347 1.68 -9.26 -20.83
C LEU A 347 0.85 -8.80 -19.63
N THR A 348 -0.23 -8.09 -19.93
CA THR A 348 -1.23 -7.67 -18.95
C THR A 348 -2.60 -8.20 -19.35
N VAL A 349 -3.34 -8.72 -18.38
CA VAL A 349 -4.71 -9.22 -18.57
C VAL A 349 -5.70 -8.26 -17.93
N ARG A 350 -6.71 -7.87 -18.69
CA ARG A 350 -7.79 -6.97 -18.26
C ARG A 350 -9.13 -7.47 -18.78
N ASN A 351 -9.97 -8.03 -17.91
CA ASN A 351 -11.23 -8.68 -18.30
C ASN A 351 -10.98 -9.72 -19.41
N PHE A 352 -10.23 -10.76 -19.09
CA PHE A 352 -9.93 -11.88 -20.00
C PHE A 352 -10.05 -13.19 -19.22
N PRO A 353 -10.55 -14.28 -19.82
CA PRO A 353 -10.86 -15.52 -19.09
C PRO A 353 -9.63 -16.27 -18.54
N GLN A 354 -8.47 -16.09 -19.16
CA GLN A 354 -7.24 -16.80 -18.80
C GLN A 354 -6.35 -15.92 -17.91
N SER A 355 -5.64 -16.54 -16.96
CA SER A 355 -4.61 -15.86 -16.18
C SER A 355 -3.43 -15.44 -17.06
N VAL A 356 -2.58 -14.53 -16.56
CA VAL A 356 -1.33 -14.14 -17.25
C VAL A 356 -0.45 -15.37 -17.51
N ALA A 357 -0.30 -16.26 -16.51
CA ALA A 357 0.52 -17.47 -16.62
C ALA A 357 -0.01 -18.43 -17.70
N ASP A 358 -1.32 -18.71 -17.68
CA ASP A 358 -1.95 -19.63 -18.63
C ASP A 358 -1.91 -19.09 -20.06
N LEU A 359 -2.20 -17.79 -20.21
CA LEU A 359 -2.19 -17.16 -21.53
C LEU A 359 -0.77 -17.07 -22.09
N ARG A 360 0.22 -16.75 -21.25
CA ARG A 360 1.64 -16.75 -21.62
C ARG A 360 2.08 -18.13 -22.10
N LYS A 361 1.75 -19.19 -21.36
CA LYS A 361 2.04 -20.58 -21.74
C LYS A 361 1.36 -20.95 -23.07
N LYS A 362 0.08 -20.63 -23.22
CA LYS A 362 -0.70 -20.88 -24.46
C LYS A 362 -0.09 -20.19 -25.68
N LEU A 363 0.35 -18.94 -25.54
CA LEU A 363 0.94 -18.16 -26.62
C LEU A 363 2.42 -18.49 -26.87
N GLY A 364 3.08 -19.17 -25.94
CA GLY A 364 4.53 -19.41 -25.98
C GLY A 364 5.34 -18.12 -25.83
N LEU A 365 4.82 -17.16 -25.07
CA LEU A 365 5.38 -15.82 -24.94
C LEU A 365 6.48 -15.79 -23.87
N LYS A 366 7.65 -15.26 -24.21
CA LYS A 366 8.76 -14.97 -23.29
C LYS A 366 8.56 -13.59 -22.63
N GLU A 367 9.03 -13.45 -21.41
CA GLU A 367 8.94 -12.19 -20.65
C GLU A 367 9.95 -11.14 -21.13
N GLY A 368 9.57 -9.87 -20.99
CA GLY A 368 10.41 -8.69 -21.22
C GLY A 368 10.35 -8.14 -22.65
N GLY A 369 11.29 -7.24 -22.96
CA GLY A 369 11.32 -6.46 -24.19
C GLY A 369 10.49 -5.18 -24.10
N ASP A 370 10.43 -4.44 -25.21
CA ASP A 370 9.81 -3.11 -25.27
C ASP A 370 8.36 -3.13 -25.78
N THR A 371 7.87 -4.31 -26.13
CA THR A 371 6.47 -4.56 -26.50
C THR A 371 5.65 -4.87 -25.25
N TYR A 372 4.43 -4.34 -25.23
CA TYR A 372 3.43 -4.58 -24.20
C TYR A 372 2.15 -5.08 -24.85
N ILE A 373 1.69 -6.25 -24.40
CA ILE A 373 0.43 -6.85 -24.86
C ILE A 373 -0.62 -6.69 -23.76
N PHE A 374 -1.76 -6.11 -24.13
CA PHE A 374 -2.96 -6.11 -23.31
C PHE A 374 -3.95 -7.14 -23.86
N ALA A 375 -4.15 -8.22 -23.11
CA ALA A 375 -5.20 -9.18 -23.38
C ALA A 375 -6.50 -8.70 -22.73
N THR A 376 -7.49 -8.37 -23.55
CA THR A 376 -8.73 -7.76 -23.05
C THR A 376 -9.98 -8.18 -23.84
N THR A 377 -11.14 -7.79 -23.31
CA THR A 377 -12.43 -7.92 -23.96
C THR A 377 -12.91 -6.56 -24.43
N LEU A 378 -13.29 -6.46 -25.71
CA LEU A 378 -13.89 -5.27 -26.30
C LEU A 378 -15.39 -5.19 -26.00
N GLN A 379 -16.00 -4.04 -26.25
CA GLN A 379 -17.44 -3.80 -26.01
C GLN A 379 -18.37 -4.81 -26.71
N ASN A 380 -17.96 -5.35 -27.87
CA ASN A 380 -18.71 -6.37 -28.61
C ASN A 380 -18.53 -7.80 -28.05
N GLY A 381 -17.80 -7.97 -26.94
CA GLY A 381 -17.50 -9.26 -26.32
C GLY A 381 -16.26 -9.97 -26.87
N ASP A 382 -15.64 -9.43 -27.92
CA ASP A 382 -14.48 -10.03 -28.54
C ASP A 382 -13.26 -10.02 -27.62
N LYS A 383 -12.58 -11.17 -27.56
CA LYS A 383 -11.29 -11.32 -26.90
C LYS A 383 -10.19 -10.94 -27.89
N ARG A 384 -9.32 -9.99 -27.52
CA ARG A 384 -8.25 -9.48 -28.38
C ARG A 384 -6.94 -9.27 -27.61
N LEU A 385 -5.84 -9.33 -28.34
CA LEU A 385 -4.52 -8.87 -27.89
C LEU A 385 -4.26 -7.51 -28.53
N LEU A 386 -4.02 -6.49 -27.71
CA LEU A 386 -3.60 -5.17 -28.16
C LEU A 386 -2.07 -5.11 -28.05
N ILE A 387 -1.38 -5.00 -29.18
CA ILE A 387 0.07 -4.96 -29.26
C ILE A 387 0.49 -3.51 -29.25
N THR A 388 1.30 -3.11 -28.27
CA THR A 388 1.60 -1.70 -28.00
C THR A 388 3.07 -1.49 -27.66
N HIS A 389 3.53 -0.24 -27.77
CA HIS A 389 4.78 0.24 -27.18
C HIS A 389 4.50 1.33 -26.16
N LYS A 390 5.35 1.43 -25.14
CA LYS A 390 5.21 2.46 -24.11
C LYS A 390 5.40 3.85 -24.75
N SER A 391 4.43 4.74 -24.54
CA SER A 391 4.56 6.15 -24.90
C SER A 391 5.21 6.90 -23.73
N PRO A 392 6.01 7.95 -23.96
CA PRO A 392 6.23 8.94 -22.92
C PRO A 392 4.87 9.49 -22.47
N ASN A 393 4.69 9.59 -21.16
CA ASN A 393 3.55 10.23 -20.50
C ASN A 393 4.00 11.58 -19.99
#